data_AF-A0A9D6L757-F1
#
_entry.id   AF-A0A9D6L757-F1
#
_cell.length_a   1.000
_cell.length_b   1.000
_cell.length_c   1.000
_cell.angle_alpha   90.00
_cell.angle_beta   90.00
_cell.angle_gamma   90.00
#
_symmetry.space_group_name_H-M   'P 1'
#
loop_
_entity.id
_entity.type
_entity.pdbx_description
1 polymer ?
#
loop_
_entity_poly.entity_id
_entity_poly.type
_entity_poly.pdbx_seq_one_letter_code
_entity_poly.pdbx_strand_id
1 'polypeptide(L)' 'MPTYDAESALAELNEEALLPHPVRLRDLLLRAKLDPDTAVELNRAFQSYLSHFGEAQRIAGSILEKLAHAQPKAS' A
#
# COMPACT_ATOMS: atom_id res chain seq x y z
N MET A 1 -24.23 4.69 -12.27
CA MET A 1 -23.02 4.08 -11.69
C MET A 1 -23.28 3.94 -10.21
N PRO A 2 -23.03 2.79 -9.56
CA PRO A 2 -23.23 2.68 -8.13
C PRO A 2 -22.33 3.71 -7.44
N THR A 3 -22.86 4.41 -6.44
CA THR A 3 -22.11 5.35 -5.62
C THR A 3 -21.01 4.59 -4.92
N TYR A 4 -19.76 4.95 -5.19
CA TYR A 4 -18.60 4.46 -4.46
C TYR A 4 -18.73 4.82 -2.97
N ASP A 5 -18.74 3.82 -2.10
CA ASP A 5 -18.91 3.98 -0.65
C ASP A 5 -17.67 3.55 0.14
N ALA A 6 -17.65 3.86 1.44
CA ALA A 6 -16.50 3.60 2.31
C ALA A 6 -16.20 2.11 2.48
N GLU A 7 -17.23 1.25 2.39
CA GLU A 7 -17.07 -0.20 2.47
C GLU A 7 -16.38 -0.75 1.21
N SER A 8 -16.74 -0.24 0.03
CA SER A 8 -16.06 -0.53 -1.24
C SER A 8 -14.61 -0.06 -1.22
N ALA A 9 -14.35 1.16 -0.72
CA ALA A 9 -12.99 1.68 -0.58
C ALA A 9 -12.13 0.87 0.41
N LEU A 10 -12.73 0.39 1.52
CA LEU A 10 -12.08 -0.50 2.49
C LEU A 10 -11.77 -1.86 1.89
N ALA A 11 -12.68 -2.41 1.09
CA ALA A 11 -12.46 -3.64 0.34
C ALA A 11 -11.30 -3.48 -0.67
N GLU A 12 -11.25 -2.38 -1.44
CA GLU A 12 -10.14 -2.08 -2.36
C GLU A 12 -8.80 -1.88 -1.65
N LEU A 13 -8.78 -1.29 -0.45
CA LEU A 13 -7.55 -1.20 0.34
C LEU A 13 -7.03 -2.58 0.76
N ASN A 14 -7.96 -3.50 1.05
CA ASN A 14 -7.64 -4.88 1.43
C ASN A 14 -7.34 -5.77 0.21
N GLU A 15 -7.89 -5.46 -0.96
CA GLU A 15 -7.64 -6.11 -2.25
C GLU A 15 -6.40 -5.49 -2.92
N GLU A 16 -5.21 -6.03 -2.59
CA GLU A 16 -3.92 -5.79 -3.25
C GLU A 16 -3.64 -4.34 -3.69
N ALA A 17 -3.15 -3.51 -2.76
CA ALA A 17 -2.63 -2.15 -3.00
C ALA A 17 -1.97 -1.95 -4.39
N LEU A 18 -2.37 -0.89 -5.10
CA LEU A 18 -1.84 -0.48 -6.43
C LEU A 18 -0.42 0.13 -6.37
N LEU A 19 0.45 -0.45 -5.55
CA LEU A 19 1.90 -0.36 -5.61
C LEU A 19 2.45 -1.79 -5.54
N PRO A 20 3.52 -2.15 -6.27
CA PRO A 20 4.02 -3.52 -6.27
C PRO A 20 4.26 -4.04 -4.84
N HIS A 21 3.56 -5.10 -4.43
CA HIS A 21 3.70 -5.65 -3.08
C HIS A 21 5.20 -5.78 -2.71
N PRO A 22 5.66 -5.30 -1.53
CA PRO A 22 7.08 -5.22 -1.22
C PRO A 22 7.83 -6.55 -1.37
N VAL A 23 7.17 -7.68 -1.13
CA VAL A 23 7.75 -9.02 -1.39
C VAL A 23 8.03 -9.24 -2.88
N ARG A 24 7.10 -8.87 -3.77
CA ARG A 24 7.28 -9.00 -5.23
C ARG A 24 8.41 -8.09 -5.71
N LEU A 25 8.49 -6.87 -5.18
CA LEU A 25 9.56 -5.94 -5.52
C LEU A 25 10.95 -6.40 -5.00
N ARG A 26 11.01 -6.93 -3.78
CA ARG A 26 12.24 -7.52 -3.22
C ARG A 26 12.74 -8.69 -4.06
N ASP A 27 11.84 -9.57 -4.46
CA ASP A 27 12.13 -10.72 -5.30
C ASP A 27 12.67 -10.31 -6.68
N LEU A 28 12.10 -9.28 -7.31
CA LEU A 28 12.65 -8.69 -8.54
C LEU A 28 14.09 -8.17 -8.36
N LEU A 29 14.35 -7.44 -7.28
CA LEU A 29 15.70 -6.94 -6.96
C LEU A 29 16.72 -8.07 -6.79
N LEU A 30 16.31 -9.18 -6.16
CA LEU A 30 17.17 -10.36 -5.97
C LEU A 30 17.48 -11.08 -7.30
N ARG A 31 16.53 -11.10 -8.24
CA ARG A 31 16.70 -11.76 -9.55
C ARG A 31 17.51 -10.94 -10.55
N ALA A 32 17.63 -9.63 -10.34
CA ALA A 32 18.23 -8.70 -11.28
C ALA A 32 19.77 -8.83 -11.45
N LYS A 33 20.45 -9.64 -10.62
CA LYS A 33 21.91 -9.88 -10.69
C LYS A 33 22.74 -8.60 -10.80
N LEU A 34 22.40 -7.61 -9.98
CA LEU A 34 23.03 -6.29 -9.95
C LEU A 34 24.48 -6.37 -9.46
N ASP A 35 25.30 -5.40 -9.87
CA ASP A 35 26.60 -5.19 -9.25
C ASP A 35 26.46 -4.74 -7.78
N PRO A 36 27.50 -4.88 -6.94
CA PRO A 36 27.40 -4.63 -5.50
C PRO A 36 26.95 -3.21 -5.13
N ASP A 37 27.43 -2.20 -5.85
CA ASP A 37 27.14 -0.79 -5.52
C ASP A 37 25.69 -0.45 -5.85
N THR A 38 25.23 -0.86 -7.04
CA THR A 38 23.82 -0.72 -7.45
C THR A 38 22.88 -1.52 -6.53
N ALA A 39 23.30 -2.72 -6.10
CA ALA A 39 22.51 -3.54 -5.17
C ALA A 39 22.34 -2.86 -3.80
N VAL A 40 23.37 -2.20 -3.28
CA VAL A 40 23.31 -1.46 -2.01
C VAL A 40 22.40 -0.24 -2.14
N GLU A 41 22.53 0.53 -3.22
CA GLU A 41 21.67 1.70 -3.48
C GLU A 41 20.20 1.30 -3.57
N LEU A 42 19.87 0.33 -4.42
CA LEU A 42 18.49 -0.12 -4.60
C LEU A 42 17.92 -0.79 -3.36
N ASN A 43 18.75 -1.44 -2.53
CA ASN A 43 18.30 -1.95 -1.23
C ASN A 43 17.92 -0.81 -0.27
N ARG A 44 18.67 0.30 -0.24
CA ARG A 44 18.30 1.48 0.59
C ARG A 44 16.99 2.09 0.11
N ALA A 45 16.82 2.25 -1.20
CA ALA A 45 15.58 2.72 -1.79
C ALA A 45 14.40 1.79 -1.45
N PHE A 46 14.62 0.47 -1.52
CA PHE A 46 13.61 -0.54 -1.16
C PHE A 46 13.18 -0.44 0.32
N GLN A 47 14.11 -0.22 1.25
CA GLN A 47 13.76 -0.07 2.68
C GLN A 47 12.90 1.18 2.91
N SER A 48 13.23 2.30 2.24
CA SER A 48 12.40 3.51 2.29
C SER A 48 11.00 3.25 1.73
N TYR A 49 10.93 2.57 0.57
CA TYR A 49 9.66 2.16 -0.03
C TYR A 49 8.81 1.31 0.92
N LEU A 50 9.39 0.27 1.53
CA LEU A 50 8.70 -0.63 2.46
C LEU A 50 8.11 0.13 3.65
N SER A 51 8.86 1.07 4.23
CA SER A 51 8.38 1.89 5.35
C SER A 51 7.20 2.77 4.94
N HIS A 52 7.30 3.48 3.82
CA HIS A 52 6.23 4.35 3.35
C HIS A 52 4.98 3.58 2.91
N PHE A 53 5.17 2.38 2.35
CA PHE A 53 4.07 1.49 1.99
C PHE A 53 3.24 1.09 3.21
N GLY A 54 3.88 0.62 4.28
CA GLY A 54 3.19 0.28 5.53
C GLY A 54 2.54 1.49 6.22
N GLU A 55 3.17 2.66 6.15
CA GLU A 55 2.59 3.92 6.64
C GLU A 55 1.30 4.27 5.91
N ALA A 56 1.33 4.27 4.58
CA ALA A 56 0.18 4.59 3.75
C ALA A 56 -0.98 3.62 4.00
N GLN A 57 -0.71 2.31 4.10
CA GLN A 57 -1.73 1.30 4.41
C GLN A 57 -2.41 1.57 5.76
N ARG A 58 -1.64 1.88 6.80
CA ARG A 58 -2.18 2.16 8.13
C ARG A 58 -3.04 3.43 8.16
N ILE A 59 -2.57 4.50 7.53
CA ILE A 59 -3.32 5.76 7.44
C ILE A 59 -4.64 5.52 6.71
N ALA A 60 -4.60 4.87 5.55
CA ALA A 60 -5.79 4.57 4.77
C ALA A 60 -6.77 3.69 5.57
N GLY A 61 -6.29 2.63 6.23
CA GLY A 61 -7.11 1.75 7.07
C GLY A 61 -7.83 2.53 8.17
N SER A 62 -7.12 3.41 8.89
CA SER A 62 -7.72 4.24 9.94
C SER A 62 -8.80 5.20 9.41
N ILE A 63 -8.61 5.76 8.21
CA ILE A 63 -9.60 6.64 7.59
C ILE A 63 -10.86 5.83 7.24
N LEU A 64 -10.68 4.67 6.61
CA LEU A 64 -11.77 3.85 6.12
C LEU A 64 -12.57 3.21 7.26
N GLU A 65 -11.92 2.76 8.34
CA GLU A 65 -12.60 2.34 9.57
C GLU A 65 -13.50 3.44 10.13
N LYS A 66 -13.00 4.67 10.23
CA LYS A 66 -13.78 5.82 10.71
C LYS A 66 -14.97 6.11 9.81
N LEU A 67 -14.79 6.02 8.49
CA LEU A 67 -15.87 6.24 7.53
C LEU A 67 -16.91 5.13 7.57
N ALA A 68 -16.50 3.86 7.72
CA ALA A 68 -17.40 2.72 7.84
C ALA A 68 -18.25 2.77 9.12
N HIS A 69 -17.71 3.32 10.22
CA HIS A 69 -18.44 3.51 11.47
C HIS A 69 -19.21 4.83 11.56
N ALA A 70 -19.01 5.76 10.62
CA ALA A 70 -19.76 7.01 10.58
C ALA A 70 -21.17 6.74 10.04
N GLN A 71 -22.20 6.89 10.87
CA GLN A 71 -23.58 6.86 10.37
C GLN A 71 -23.82 8.10 9.48
N PRO A 72 -24.39 7.93 8.28
CA PRO A 72 -24.76 9.07 7.45
C PRO A 72 -25.77 9.93 8.21
N LYS A 73 -25.48 11.23 8.33
CA LYS A 73 -26.48 12.19 8.80
C LYS A 73 -27.61 12.21 7.76
N ALA A 74 -28.75 11.62 8.13
CA ALA A 74 -29.98 11.78 7.37
C ALA A 74 -30.25 13.28 7.18
N SER A 75 -30.26 13.72 5.92
CA SER A 75 -30.69 15.06 5.50
C SER A 75 -32.14 15.01 5.08
#